data_AF-A0A942RR87-F1
#
_entry.id   AF-A0A942RR87-F1
#
_cell.length_a   1.000
_cell.length_b   1.000
_cell.length_c   1.000
_cell.angle_alpha   90.00
_cell.angle_beta   90.00
_cell.angle_gamma   90.00
#
_symmetry.space_group_name_H-M   'P 1'
#
loop_
_entity.id
_entity.type
_entity.pdbx_description
1 polymer ?
#
loop_
_entity_poly.entity_id
_entity_poly.type
_entity_poly.pdbx_seq_one_letter_code
_entity_poly.pdbx_strand_id
1 'polypeptide(L)'
;MKSLRILLLFVPFLVLACVPVELDNIEAFRYTFPELETVKPLPDPAPVKPAPVPFVAGEIVVTKDADELVVDVIEAVIDDNITQENLDVIEVFSNVTPEVKTDKLIETVTNNWIQGVLSGTIQPSVDLVKVAEEFKKDPFMKSYLPQLQFPKVNGVTVGGRLLPLEEAYEEEIGFESPELRLSTLVTPCKTAADEAYAKNIAELERQAANQRTQIKNFYDPLRAAANTEYANRIVERTGVIASNTQRLSEFIFVFNSAVDDLDYPLNVIRGLKIYVVAFVIDLRGQIVIWSNAFELAAQIERDLKISNINKLQEDEEKKIAANLKAALDEQKSIYNKAVNNCHNQGAGG
;
A
#
# COMPACT_ATOMS: atom_id res chain seq x y z
N MET A 1 105.98 52.59 -54.50
CA MET A 1 107.13 51.72 -54.14
C MET A 1 106.59 50.44 -53.51
N LYS A 2 106.99 49.29 -54.08
CA LYS A 2 107.13 47.94 -53.49
C LYS A 2 105.92 47.40 -52.70
N SER A 3 105.17 46.46 -53.29
CA SER A 3 105.37 44.99 -53.13
C SER A 3 104.47 44.45 -52.02
N LEU A 4 103.86 43.27 -52.04
CA LEU A 4 103.75 42.14 -52.98
C LEU A 4 102.84 41.12 -52.25
N ARG A 5 101.86 40.55 -52.97
CA ARG A 5 101.24 39.19 -52.92
C ARG A 5 101.16 38.47 -51.54
N ILE A 6 100.04 37.83 -51.20
CA ILE A 6 99.67 36.43 -51.57
C ILE A 6 98.24 36.24 -51.03
N LEU A 7 97.22 36.06 -51.89
CA LEU A 7 96.72 34.82 -52.49
C LEU A 7 95.87 33.95 -51.52
N LEU A 8 94.61 33.76 -51.94
CA LEU A 8 93.70 32.62 -51.70
C LEU A 8 93.23 32.32 -50.25
N LEU A 9 91.95 32.62 -49.97
CA LEU A 9 90.93 31.60 -49.70
C LEU A 9 89.53 32.23 -49.62
N PHE A 10 88.70 31.87 -50.58
CA PHE A 10 87.30 32.27 -50.74
C PHE A 10 86.42 31.22 -50.03
N VAL A 11 85.61 31.66 -49.06
CA VAL A 11 84.26 31.14 -48.64
C VAL A 11 84.23 29.68 -48.11
N PRO A 12 83.71 29.40 -46.88
CA PRO A 12 82.39 29.86 -46.46
C PRO A 12 82.27 30.43 -45.03
N PHE A 13 81.69 31.62 -44.97
CA PHE A 13 80.99 32.16 -43.80
C PHE A 13 79.56 31.61 -43.84
N LEU A 14 79.35 30.36 -43.41
CA LEU A 14 78.01 29.76 -43.39
C LEU A 14 77.89 28.58 -42.41
N VAL A 15 78.55 28.65 -41.25
CA VAL A 15 78.24 27.77 -40.11
C VAL A 15 78.61 28.52 -38.85
N LEU A 16 77.63 29.09 -38.12
CA LEU A 16 77.66 29.43 -36.69
C LEU A 16 76.58 30.48 -36.35
N ALA A 17 75.31 30.09 -36.57
CA ALA A 17 74.17 30.64 -35.85
C ALA A 17 73.01 29.61 -35.84
N CYS A 18 73.30 28.36 -35.48
CA CYS A 18 72.29 27.47 -34.92
C CYS A 18 72.46 27.53 -33.40
N VAL A 19 71.96 28.61 -32.79
CA VAL A 19 71.59 28.54 -31.38
C VAL A 19 70.33 27.66 -31.35
N PRO A 20 70.26 26.57 -30.58
CA PRO A 20 68.99 25.90 -30.40
C PRO A 20 68.03 26.94 -29.85
N VAL A 21 66.97 27.25 -30.60
CA VAL A 21 65.83 27.96 -30.02
C VAL A 21 65.41 27.07 -28.86
N GLU A 22 65.56 27.56 -27.63
CA GLU A 22 65.07 26.90 -26.43
C GLU A 22 63.59 26.58 -26.68
N LEU A 23 63.31 25.30 -26.87
CA LEU A 23 61.98 24.71 -26.99
C LEU A 23 61.27 24.64 -25.63
N ASP A 24 61.68 25.49 -24.67
CA ASP A 24 61.26 25.42 -23.27
C ASP A 24 59.88 26.05 -23.00
N ASN A 25 59.07 26.29 -24.04
CA ASN A 25 57.73 26.84 -23.85
C ASN A 25 56.71 26.44 -24.94
N ILE A 26 56.86 25.25 -25.54
CA ILE A 26 55.70 24.64 -26.22
C ILE A 26 54.88 23.95 -25.12
N GLU A 27 53.74 24.53 -24.75
CA GLU A 27 52.76 23.84 -23.91
C GLU A 27 52.52 22.43 -24.47
N ALA A 28 52.60 21.42 -23.61
CA ALA A 28 52.41 20.04 -24.02
C ALA A 28 51.08 19.93 -24.79
N PHE A 29 51.14 19.43 -26.03
CA PHE A 29 49.96 19.30 -26.88
C PHE A 29 48.88 18.48 -26.16
N ARG A 30 47.76 19.13 -25.84
CA ARG A 30 46.65 18.52 -25.12
C ARG A 30 45.56 18.13 -26.11
N TYR A 31 45.32 16.83 -26.23
CA TYR A 31 44.17 16.33 -26.99
C TYR A 31 42.88 16.69 -26.24
N THR A 32 41.98 17.39 -26.92
CA THR A 32 40.64 17.72 -26.43
C THR A 32 39.60 16.99 -27.26
N PHE A 33 38.52 16.58 -26.63
CA PHE A 33 37.41 15.89 -27.27
C PHE A 33 36.12 16.57 -26.84
N PRO A 34 35.71 17.67 -27.50
CA PRO A 34 34.59 18.49 -27.05
C PRO A 34 33.31 17.70 -26.77
N GLU A 35 33.03 16.65 -27.56
CA GLU A 35 31.87 15.77 -27.37
C GLU A 35 31.99 14.83 -26.14
N LEU A 36 33.22 14.50 -25.71
CA LEU A 36 33.49 13.77 -24.46
C LEU A 36 33.71 14.71 -23.27
N GLU A 37 33.86 16.02 -23.47
CA GLU A 37 34.04 16.99 -22.39
C GLU A 37 32.73 17.37 -21.70
N THR A 38 31.59 17.14 -22.36
CA THR A 38 30.25 17.40 -21.81
C THR A 38 29.42 16.12 -21.68
N VAL A 39 29.04 15.78 -20.46
CA VAL A 39 28.06 14.71 -20.18
C VAL A 39 26.67 15.30 -20.19
N LYS A 40 25.80 14.79 -21.07
CA LYS A 40 24.37 15.12 -21.03
C LYS A 40 23.76 14.54 -19.74
N PRO A 41 23.05 15.34 -18.93
CA PRO A 41 22.43 14.84 -17.72
C PRO A 41 21.36 13.79 -18.03
N LEU A 42 21.21 12.80 -17.14
CA LEU A 42 20.09 11.87 -17.18
C LEU A 42 18.76 12.63 -17.00
N PRO A 43 17.67 12.24 -17.67
CA PRO A 43 16.35 12.80 -17.40
C PRO A 43 15.99 12.69 -15.92
N ASP A 44 15.41 13.74 -15.35
CA ASP A 44 15.01 13.75 -13.94
C ASP A 44 13.92 12.69 -13.66
N PRO A 45 13.98 12.00 -12.51
CA PRO A 45 12.92 11.10 -12.10
C PRO A 45 11.63 11.87 -11.82
N ALA A 46 10.49 11.26 -12.15
CA ALA A 46 9.18 11.86 -11.97
C ALA A 46 8.28 10.92 -11.15
N PRO A 47 8.57 10.75 -9.84
CA PRO A 47 7.84 9.80 -9.01
C PRO A 47 6.36 10.15 -8.95
N VAL A 48 5.52 9.11 -9.02
CA VAL A 48 4.06 9.23 -9.03
C VAL A 48 3.51 8.93 -7.65
N LYS A 49 2.56 9.76 -7.20
CA LYS A 49 1.86 9.49 -5.94
C LYS A 49 0.92 8.28 -6.12
N PRO A 50 0.94 7.29 -5.23
CA PRO A 50 0.01 6.15 -5.30
C PRO A 50 -1.44 6.62 -5.18
N ALA A 51 -2.33 5.94 -5.90
CA ALA A 51 -3.77 6.13 -5.76
C ALA A 51 -4.21 5.75 -4.33
N PRO A 52 -5.23 6.43 -3.76
CA PRO A 52 -5.79 6.04 -2.48
C PRO A 52 -6.40 4.63 -2.59
N VAL A 53 -6.33 3.86 -1.51
CA VAL A 53 -7.05 2.59 -1.36
C VAL A 53 -8.29 2.87 -0.51
N PRO A 54 -9.51 2.88 -1.08
CA PRO A 54 -10.72 3.17 -0.32
C PRO A 54 -11.02 2.10 0.73
N PHE A 55 -11.47 2.52 1.90
CA PHE A 55 -11.88 1.65 3.00
C PHE A 55 -13.27 2.02 3.50
N VAL A 56 -14.11 1.01 3.75
CA VAL A 56 -15.42 1.15 4.39
C VAL A 56 -15.46 0.21 5.58
N ALA A 57 -15.76 0.73 6.77
CA ALA A 57 -15.65 0.02 8.06
C ALA A 57 -16.63 -1.16 8.23
N GLY A 58 -17.68 -1.23 7.41
CA GLY A 58 -18.82 -2.10 7.67
C GLY A 58 -19.63 -1.61 8.88
N GLU A 59 -20.73 -2.28 9.16
CA GLU A 59 -21.61 -1.98 10.29
C GLU A 59 -22.54 -3.15 10.59
N ILE A 60 -23.06 -3.21 11.81
CA ILE A 60 -24.21 -4.05 12.12
C ILE A 60 -25.47 -3.17 12.05
N VAL A 61 -26.46 -3.62 11.29
CA VAL A 61 -27.73 -2.92 11.10
C VAL A 61 -28.89 -3.72 11.69
N VAL A 62 -29.86 -3.00 12.26
CA VAL A 62 -31.17 -3.57 12.57
C VAL A 62 -31.92 -3.73 11.26
N THR A 63 -32.58 -4.87 11.08
CA THR A 63 -33.40 -5.11 9.89
C THR A 63 -34.71 -4.35 9.98
N LYS A 64 -35.35 -4.15 8.84
CA LYS A 64 -36.64 -3.48 8.79
C LYS A 64 -37.69 -4.20 9.65
N ASP A 65 -37.77 -5.53 9.53
CA ASP A 65 -38.75 -6.36 10.25
C ASP A 65 -38.52 -6.31 11.77
N ALA A 66 -37.25 -6.26 12.21
CA ALA A 66 -36.91 -6.06 13.61
C ALA A 66 -37.31 -4.67 14.12
N ASP A 67 -37.08 -3.62 13.33
CA ASP A 67 -37.44 -2.25 13.68
C ASP A 67 -38.97 -2.09 13.80
N GLU A 68 -39.73 -2.60 12.82
CA GLU A 68 -41.20 -2.57 12.82
C GLU A 68 -41.80 -3.31 14.02
N LEU A 69 -41.29 -4.50 14.37
CA LEU A 69 -41.70 -5.23 15.58
C LEU A 69 -41.40 -4.46 16.86
N VAL A 70 -40.19 -3.88 16.97
CA VAL A 70 -39.78 -3.16 18.17
C VAL A 70 -40.61 -1.90 18.37
N VAL A 71 -40.88 -1.14 17.29
CA VAL A 71 -41.75 0.04 17.35
C VAL A 71 -43.16 -0.33 17.81
N ASP A 72 -43.77 -1.35 17.21
CA ASP A 72 -45.14 -1.77 17.56
C ASP A 72 -45.24 -2.22 19.04
N VAL A 73 -44.24 -2.94 19.55
CA VAL A 73 -44.18 -3.36 20.97
C VAL A 73 -43.99 -2.18 21.91
N ILE A 74 -43.18 -1.18 21.54
CA ILE A 74 -43.00 0.04 22.34
C ILE A 74 -44.29 0.85 22.39
N GLU A 75 -44.97 1.03 21.25
CA GLU A 75 -46.24 1.76 21.17
C GLU A 75 -47.36 1.05 21.96
N ALA A 76 -47.38 -0.29 21.95
CA ALA A 76 -48.34 -1.09 22.69
C ALA A 76 -48.24 -0.93 24.22
N VAL A 77 -47.14 -0.40 24.78
CA VAL A 77 -47.07 -0.04 26.21
C VAL A 77 -48.00 1.14 26.56
N ILE A 78 -48.32 1.98 25.57
CA ILE A 78 -49.18 3.17 25.75
C ILE A 78 -50.62 2.88 25.32
N ASP A 79 -50.77 2.25 24.15
CA ASP A 79 -52.08 2.08 23.50
C ASP A 79 -52.67 0.67 23.68
N ASP A 80 -52.00 -0.20 24.46
CA ASP A 80 -52.37 -1.58 24.78
C ASP A 80 -52.62 -2.49 23.55
N ASN A 81 -52.07 -2.15 22.37
CA ASN A 81 -52.39 -2.84 21.13
C ASN A 81 -51.16 -3.09 20.26
N ILE A 82 -50.73 -4.35 20.18
CA ILE A 82 -49.80 -4.88 19.17
C ILE A 82 -50.61 -5.25 17.93
N THR A 83 -50.13 -4.91 16.74
CA THR A 83 -50.80 -5.30 15.50
C THR A 83 -50.94 -6.82 15.37
N GLN A 84 -52.02 -7.29 14.73
CA GLN A 84 -52.23 -8.73 14.53
C GLN A 84 -51.10 -9.41 13.76
N GLU A 85 -50.51 -8.70 12.78
CA GLU A 85 -49.36 -9.19 12.02
C GLU A 85 -48.16 -9.51 12.95
N ASN A 86 -47.83 -8.60 13.86
CA ASN A 86 -46.76 -8.84 14.84
C ASN A 86 -47.16 -9.86 15.91
N LEU A 87 -48.44 -9.95 16.29
CA LEU A 87 -48.90 -11.01 17.20
C LEU A 87 -48.70 -12.41 16.59
N ASP A 88 -49.00 -12.59 15.30
CA ASP A 88 -48.79 -13.84 14.58
C ASP A 88 -47.29 -14.20 14.54
N VAL A 89 -46.42 -13.19 14.32
CA VAL A 89 -44.95 -13.33 14.37
C VAL A 89 -44.49 -13.75 15.78
N ILE A 90 -44.98 -13.09 16.83
CA ILE A 90 -44.62 -13.37 18.22
C ILE A 90 -45.08 -14.78 18.63
N GLU A 91 -46.24 -15.24 18.14
CA GLU A 91 -46.70 -16.61 18.37
C GLU A 91 -45.70 -17.62 17.79
N VAL A 92 -45.21 -17.37 16.57
CA VAL A 92 -44.15 -18.20 15.96
C VAL A 92 -42.88 -18.20 16.82
N PHE A 93 -42.46 -17.06 17.36
CA PHE A 93 -41.32 -16.99 18.28
C PHE A 93 -41.56 -17.79 19.57
N SER A 94 -42.77 -17.74 20.13
CA SER A 94 -43.12 -18.41 21.38
C SER A 94 -42.95 -19.94 21.32
N ASN A 95 -43.04 -20.50 20.11
CA ASN A 95 -42.92 -21.93 19.83
C ASN A 95 -41.46 -22.40 19.69
N VAL A 96 -40.47 -21.50 19.71
CA VAL A 96 -39.05 -21.88 19.72
C VAL A 96 -38.68 -22.50 21.07
N THR A 97 -38.16 -23.73 21.05
CA THR A 97 -37.70 -24.46 22.25
C THR A 97 -38.70 -24.41 23.42
N PRO A 98 -39.89 -25.02 23.28
CA PRO A 98 -40.96 -24.96 24.28
C PRO A 98 -40.54 -25.50 25.67
N GLU A 99 -39.47 -26.29 25.73
CA GLU A 99 -38.91 -26.84 26.97
C GLU A 99 -38.32 -25.77 27.93
N VAL A 100 -37.90 -24.61 27.43
CA VAL A 100 -37.38 -23.52 28.28
C VAL A 100 -38.57 -22.79 28.90
N LYS A 101 -38.78 -22.88 30.21
CA LYS A 101 -39.96 -22.28 30.88
C LYS A 101 -40.00 -20.76 30.78
N THR A 102 -41.19 -20.19 30.60
CA THR A 102 -41.41 -18.73 30.49
C THR A 102 -40.90 -17.98 31.72
N ASP A 103 -41.18 -18.45 32.94
CA ASP A 103 -40.71 -17.80 34.17
C ASP A 103 -39.17 -17.69 34.21
N LYS A 104 -38.46 -18.72 33.71
CA LYS A 104 -36.99 -18.72 33.63
C LYS A 104 -36.50 -17.68 32.62
N LEU A 105 -37.19 -17.50 31.50
CA LEU A 105 -36.86 -16.48 30.52
C LEU A 105 -37.04 -15.08 31.11
N ILE A 106 -38.19 -14.82 31.77
CA ILE A 106 -38.49 -13.52 32.39
C ILE A 106 -37.46 -13.19 33.47
N GLU A 107 -37.15 -14.13 34.37
CA GLU A 107 -36.19 -13.93 35.45
C GLU A 107 -34.76 -13.68 34.93
N THR A 108 -34.37 -14.38 33.86
CA THR A 108 -32.99 -14.32 33.36
C THR A 108 -32.75 -13.12 32.42
N VAL A 109 -33.69 -12.87 31.51
CA VAL A 109 -33.53 -11.93 30.40
C VAL A 109 -33.89 -10.52 30.87
N THR A 110 -32.94 -9.91 31.57
CA THR A 110 -32.99 -8.55 32.11
C THR A 110 -32.01 -7.63 31.37
N ASN A 111 -32.14 -6.31 31.50
CA ASN A 111 -31.16 -5.38 30.91
C ASN A 111 -29.72 -5.62 31.41
N ASN A 112 -29.55 -6.06 32.67
CA ASN A 112 -28.23 -6.47 33.20
C ASN A 112 -27.69 -7.72 32.49
N TRP A 113 -28.55 -8.70 32.20
CA TRP A 113 -28.16 -9.88 31.42
C TRP A 113 -27.76 -9.48 30.00
N ILE A 114 -28.57 -8.65 29.33
CA ILE A 114 -28.29 -8.15 27.98
C ILE A 114 -26.93 -7.44 27.95
N GLN A 115 -26.70 -6.48 28.87
CA GLN A 115 -25.43 -5.77 28.98
C GLN A 115 -24.26 -6.72 29.23
N GLY A 116 -24.47 -7.71 30.10
CA GLY A 116 -23.45 -8.69 30.44
C GLY A 116 -23.07 -9.58 29.27
N VAL A 117 -24.04 -10.02 28.46
CA VAL A 117 -23.80 -10.82 27.26
C VAL A 117 -23.09 -10.01 26.18
N LEU A 118 -23.54 -8.77 25.91
CA LEU A 118 -22.92 -7.91 24.91
C LEU A 118 -21.48 -7.52 25.27
N SER A 119 -21.21 -7.27 26.56
CA SER A 119 -19.85 -7.00 27.07
C SER A 119 -18.98 -8.27 27.21
N GLY A 120 -19.58 -9.46 27.16
CA GLY A 120 -18.90 -10.74 27.40
C GLY A 120 -18.59 -11.03 28.87
N THR A 121 -19.15 -10.26 29.81
CA THR A 121 -19.02 -10.51 31.25
C THR A 121 -19.99 -11.60 31.73
N ILE A 122 -21.06 -11.87 30.97
CA ILE A 122 -22.00 -12.97 31.20
C ILE A 122 -21.97 -13.91 29.98
N GLN A 123 -21.74 -15.19 30.24
CA GLN A 123 -21.91 -16.24 29.25
C GLN A 123 -23.36 -16.75 29.30
N PRO A 124 -24.12 -16.72 28.19
CA PRO A 124 -25.46 -17.31 28.14
C PRO A 124 -25.44 -18.80 28.52
N SER A 125 -26.48 -19.24 29.23
CA SER A 125 -26.64 -20.68 29.55
C SER A 125 -26.85 -21.50 28.28
N VAL A 126 -26.54 -22.80 28.34
CA VAL A 126 -26.70 -23.73 27.21
C VAL A 126 -28.12 -23.69 26.64
N ASP A 127 -29.14 -23.59 27.50
CA ASP A 127 -30.54 -23.49 27.09
C ASP A 127 -30.80 -22.23 26.25
N LEU A 128 -30.26 -21.07 26.66
CA LEU A 128 -30.45 -19.81 25.93
C LEU A 128 -29.65 -19.76 24.62
N VAL A 129 -28.45 -20.38 24.60
CA VAL A 129 -27.71 -20.58 23.35
C VAL A 129 -28.54 -21.45 22.40
N LYS A 130 -29.17 -22.51 22.89
CA LYS A 130 -30.04 -23.36 22.07
C LYS A 130 -31.24 -22.58 21.53
N VAL A 131 -31.89 -21.74 22.35
CA VAL A 131 -32.97 -20.84 21.88
C VAL A 131 -32.50 -20.01 20.69
N ALA A 132 -31.35 -19.33 20.81
CA ALA A 132 -30.82 -18.49 19.73
C ALA A 132 -30.46 -19.29 18.47
N GLU A 133 -29.87 -20.49 18.63
CA GLU A 133 -29.53 -21.34 17.49
C GLU A 133 -30.77 -21.90 16.78
N GLU A 134 -31.81 -22.33 17.51
CA GLU A 134 -33.06 -22.76 16.89
C GLU A 134 -33.78 -21.59 16.20
N PHE A 135 -33.80 -20.41 16.80
CA PHE A 135 -34.35 -19.19 16.20
C PHE A 135 -33.67 -18.86 14.86
N LYS A 136 -32.33 -19.01 14.80
CA LYS A 136 -31.54 -18.73 13.59
C LYS A 136 -31.72 -19.72 12.45
N LYS A 137 -32.20 -20.94 12.72
CA LYS A 137 -32.41 -21.97 11.68
C LYS A 137 -33.60 -21.66 10.79
N ASP A 138 -34.60 -20.95 11.31
CA ASP A 138 -35.76 -20.56 10.55
C ASP A 138 -35.45 -19.32 9.69
N PRO A 139 -35.55 -19.40 8.35
CA PRO A 139 -35.31 -18.25 7.47
C PRO A 139 -36.22 -17.04 7.74
N PHE A 140 -37.47 -17.28 8.17
CA PHE A 140 -38.41 -16.22 8.53
C PHE A 140 -37.93 -15.51 9.79
N MET A 141 -37.61 -16.24 10.86
CA MET A 141 -37.12 -15.63 12.11
C MET A 141 -35.79 -14.90 11.92
N LYS A 142 -34.91 -15.42 11.06
CA LYS A 142 -33.62 -14.79 10.74
C LYS A 142 -33.78 -13.37 10.17
N SER A 143 -34.90 -13.03 9.54
CA SER A 143 -35.16 -11.68 9.03
C SER A 143 -35.28 -10.62 10.14
N TYR A 144 -35.58 -11.04 11.38
CA TYR A 144 -35.66 -10.18 12.57
C TYR A 144 -34.33 -10.05 13.31
N LEU A 145 -33.28 -10.76 12.89
CA LEU A 145 -31.96 -10.65 13.52
C LEU A 145 -31.16 -9.50 12.89
N PRO A 146 -30.22 -8.89 13.64
CA PRO A 146 -29.34 -7.88 13.06
C PRO A 146 -28.59 -8.44 11.84
N GLN A 147 -28.08 -7.57 10.99
CA GLN A 147 -27.29 -7.98 9.83
C GLN A 147 -25.94 -7.29 9.80
N LEU A 148 -24.89 -8.11 9.67
CA LEU A 148 -23.54 -7.62 9.49
C LEU A 148 -23.30 -7.26 8.03
N GLN A 149 -23.08 -5.97 7.79
CA GLN A 149 -22.46 -5.48 6.58
C GLN A 149 -20.94 -5.51 6.76
N PHE A 150 -20.29 -6.42 6.04
CA PHE A 150 -18.84 -6.58 6.13
C PHE A 150 -18.08 -5.34 5.63
N PRO A 151 -16.88 -5.05 6.19
CA PRO A 151 -16.00 -4.02 5.69
C PRO A 151 -15.65 -4.24 4.21
N LYS A 152 -15.28 -3.16 3.51
CA LYS A 152 -14.84 -3.21 2.11
C LYS A 152 -13.50 -2.51 1.94
N VAL A 153 -12.61 -3.11 1.16
CA VAL A 153 -11.35 -2.52 0.72
C VAL A 153 -11.34 -2.47 -0.79
N ASN A 154 -11.19 -1.28 -1.36
CA ASN A 154 -11.26 -1.06 -2.82
C ASN A 154 -12.53 -1.65 -3.46
N GLY A 155 -13.67 -1.55 -2.76
CA GLY A 155 -14.96 -2.09 -3.20
C GLY A 155 -15.13 -3.61 -2.99
N VAL A 156 -14.08 -4.34 -2.61
CA VAL A 156 -14.13 -5.78 -2.34
C VAL A 156 -14.51 -6.02 -0.88
N THR A 157 -15.54 -6.83 -0.66
CA THR A 157 -15.99 -7.23 0.68
C THR A 157 -14.96 -8.12 1.37
N VAL A 158 -14.57 -7.75 2.58
CA VAL A 158 -13.65 -8.52 3.43
C VAL A 158 -14.47 -9.34 4.42
N GLY A 159 -14.80 -10.57 4.03
CA GLY A 159 -15.29 -11.59 4.95
C GLY A 159 -14.14 -12.13 5.81
N GLY A 160 -14.43 -12.70 6.98
CA GLY A 160 -13.42 -13.20 7.93
C GLY A 160 -12.54 -14.39 7.46
N ARG A 161 -12.44 -14.66 6.14
CA ARG A 161 -11.47 -15.60 5.56
C ARG A 161 -10.48 -14.85 4.68
N LEU A 162 -9.20 -15.01 5.01
CA LEU A 162 -8.05 -14.51 4.24
C LEU A 162 -8.15 -14.96 2.78
N LEU A 163 -8.21 -14.00 1.85
CA LEU A 163 -7.87 -14.26 0.45
C LEU A 163 -6.35 -14.33 0.34
N PRO A 164 -5.79 -15.29 -0.42
CA PRO A 164 -4.36 -15.31 -0.70
C PRO A 164 -4.01 -14.07 -1.52
N LEU A 165 -3.05 -13.28 -1.04
CA LEU A 165 -2.36 -12.28 -1.83
C LEU A 165 -1.48 -13.04 -2.83
N GLU A 166 -1.76 -12.90 -4.13
CA GLU A 166 -0.86 -13.41 -5.17
C GLU A 166 0.48 -12.67 -5.09
N GLU A 167 1.55 -13.43 -4.84
CA GLU A 167 2.92 -12.95 -4.87
C GLU A 167 3.31 -12.61 -6.32
N ALA A 168 3.77 -11.38 -6.53
CA ALA A 168 4.38 -10.98 -7.79
C ALA A 168 5.80 -11.58 -7.89
N TYR A 169 6.09 -12.26 -8.99
CA TYR A 169 7.41 -12.77 -9.32
C TYR A 169 8.41 -11.63 -9.53
N GLU A 170 9.54 -11.69 -8.81
CA GLU A 170 10.74 -10.89 -9.11
C GLU A 170 11.47 -11.52 -10.32
N GLU A 171 11.68 -10.70 -11.36
CA GLU A 171 12.52 -11.05 -12.49
C GLU A 171 13.89 -10.38 -12.30
N GLU A 172 14.93 -11.20 -12.16
CA GLU A 172 16.31 -10.77 -11.87
C GLU A 172 16.94 -10.14 -13.13
N ILE A 173 17.16 -8.82 -13.12
CA ILE A 173 17.81 -8.11 -14.22
C ILE A 173 19.34 -8.24 -14.07
N GLY A 174 19.91 -9.20 -14.80
CA GLY A 174 21.36 -9.29 -14.99
C GLY A 174 21.88 -8.23 -15.96
N PHE A 175 22.88 -7.45 -15.53
CA PHE A 175 23.61 -6.56 -16.43
C PHE A 175 24.88 -7.25 -16.92
N GLU A 176 24.98 -7.48 -18.23
CA GLU A 176 26.26 -7.84 -18.86
C GLU A 176 27.18 -6.62 -18.91
N SER A 177 28.37 -6.78 -18.32
CA SER A 177 29.45 -5.81 -18.45
C SER A 177 30.02 -5.85 -19.87
N PRO A 178 30.15 -4.71 -20.57
CA PRO A 178 30.76 -4.68 -21.89
C PRO A 178 32.26 -4.97 -21.78
N GLU A 179 32.70 -6.16 -22.19
CA GLU A 179 34.12 -6.48 -22.37
C GLU A 179 34.73 -5.57 -23.45
N LEU A 180 35.62 -4.67 -23.01
CA LEU A 180 36.47 -3.88 -23.88
C LEU A 180 37.53 -4.79 -24.53
N ARG A 181 37.36 -5.09 -25.82
CA ARG A 181 38.44 -5.67 -26.62
C ARG A 181 39.45 -4.58 -26.98
N LEU A 182 40.57 -4.56 -26.26
CA LEU A 182 41.72 -3.73 -26.52
C LEU A 182 42.45 -4.19 -27.80
N SER A 183 42.31 -3.44 -28.89
CA SER A 183 43.22 -3.56 -30.04
C SER A 183 44.45 -2.67 -29.79
N THR A 184 45.62 -3.29 -29.85
CA THR A 184 46.95 -2.74 -29.61
C THR A 184 47.34 -1.65 -30.61
N LEU A 185 47.17 -0.39 -30.22
CA LEU A 185 48.13 0.70 -30.49
C LEU A 185 47.81 1.85 -29.51
N VAL A 186 48.58 1.96 -28.43
CA VAL A 186 48.38 3.01 -27.40
C VAL A 186 49.05 4.29 -27.90
N THR A 187 48.26 5.27 -28.31
CA THR A 187 48.72 6.62 -28.65
C THR A 187 48.23 7.61 -27.59
N PRO A 188 48.95 8.73 -27.31
CA PRO A 188 48.52 9.74 -26.34
C PRO A 188 47.08 10.26 -26.56
N CYS A 189 46.62 10.29 -27.82
CA CYS A 189 45.23 10.64 -28.18
C CYS A 189 44.21 9.64 -27.63
N LYS A 190 44.46 8.33 -27.75
CA LYS A 190 43.57 7.28 -27.22
C LYS A 190 43.50 7.33 -25.70
N THR A 191 44.62 7.54 -25.02
CA THR A 191 44.65 7.66 -23.55
C THR A 191 43.79 8.82 -23.06
N ALA A 192 43.89 10.00 -23.70
CA ALA A 192 43.05 11.14 -23.35
C ALA A 192 41.54 10.87 -23.60
N ALA A 193 41.20 10.13 -24.66
CA ALA A 193 39.81 9.72 -24.93
C ALA A 193 39.30 8.69 -23.90
N ASP A 194 40.15 7.73 -23.49
CA ASP A 194 39.84 6.72 -22.47
C ASP A 194 39.57 7.38 -21.11
N GLU A 195 40.40 8.34 -20.70
CA GLU A 195 40.24 9.10 -19.45
C GLU A 195 38.94 9.93 -19.44
N ALA A 196 38.66 10.65 -20.54
CA ALA A 196 37.42 11.42 -20.68
C ALA A 196 36.18 10.53 -20.67
N TYR A 197 36.21 9.40 -21.39
CA TYR A 197 35.13 8.42 -21.39
C TYR A 197 34.90 7.82 -20.00
N ALA A 198 35.94 7.36 -19.31
CA ALA A 198 35.82 6.81 -17.96
C ALA A 198 35.22 7.83 -16.97
N LYS A 199 35.62 9.10 -17.05
CA LYS A 199 35.04 10.19 -16.25
C LYS A 199 33.54 10.36 -16.54
N ASN A 200 33.13 10.28 -17.80
CA ASN A 200 31.73 10.43 -18.19
C ASN A 200 30.86 9.27 -17.71
N ILE A 201 31.36 8.04 -17.81
CA ILE A 201 30.68 6.85 -17.29
C ILE A 201 30.46 6.97 -15.78
N ALA A 202 31.52 7.33 -15.03
CA ALA A 202 31.43 7.54 -13.58
C ALA A 202 30.42 8.64 -13.20
N GLU A 203 30.35 9.72 -13.99
CA GLU A 203 29.38 10.79 -13.79
C GLU A 203 27.94 10.34 -14.04
N LEU A 204 27.68 9.56 -15.11
CA LEU A 204 26.35 9.00 -15.39
C LEU A 204 25.92 8.01 -14.31
N GLU A 205 26.82 7.14 -13.84
CA GLU A 205 26.55 6.22 -12.73
C GLU A 205 26.25 6.97 -11.43
N ARG A 206 27.00 8.04 -11.13
CA ARG A 206 26.74 8.91 -9.97
C ARG A 206 25.38 9.59 -10.06
N GLN A 207 24.98 10.08 -11.24
CA GLN A 207 23.66 10.65 -11.47
C GLN A 207 22.56 9.61 -11.23
N ALA A 208 22.68 8.40 -11.80
CA ALA A 208 21.71 7.33 -11.60
C ALA A 208 21.61 6.91 -10.12
N ALA A 209 22.73 6.84 -9.41
CA ALA A 209 22.73 6.55 -7.97
C ALA A 209 21.99 7.64 -7.17
N ASN A 210 22.23 8.92 -7.46
CA ASN A 210 21.52 10.03 -6.84
C ASN A 210 20.00 9.98 -7.14
N GLN A 211 19.62 9.69 -8.38
CA GLN A 211 18.21 9.54 -8.77
C GLN A 211 17.53 8.39 -8.02
N ARG A 212 18.20 7.23 -7.86
CA ARG A 212 17.70 6.12 -7.04
C ARG A 212 17.52 6.53 -5.57
N THR A 213 18.48 7.28 -5.00
CA THR A 213 18.34 7.82 -3.65
C THR A 213 17.16 8.79 -3.54
N GLN A 214 16.93 9.66 -4.54
CA GLN A 214 15.78 10.56 -4.57
C GLN A 214 14.45 9.79 -4.62
N ILE A 215 14.36 8.76 -5.47
CA ILE A 215 13.19 7.87 -5.57
C ILE A 215 12.93 7.16 -4.23
N LYS A 216 13.96 6.58 -3.62
CA LYS A 216 13.85 5.93 -2.30
C LYS A 216 13.36 6.90 -1.22
N ASN A 217 13.95 8.10 -1.16
CA ASN A 217 13.57 9.14 -0.19
C ASN A 217 12.13 9.65 -0.39
N PHE A 218 11.58 9.54 -1.61
CA PHE A 218 10.19 9.87 -1.89
C PHE A 218 9.22 8.79 -1.40
N TYR A 219 9.49 7.50 -1.67
CA TYR A 219 8.56 6.40 -1.36
C TYR A 219 8.64 5.89 0.08
N ASP A 220 9.80 5.99 0.76
CA ASP A 220 9.95 5.51 2.14
C ASP A 220 8.99 6.16 3.15
N PRO A 221 8.81 7.50 3.16
CA PRO A 221 7.83 8.13 4.03
C PRO A 221 6.39 7.67 3.75
N LEU A 222 6.08 7.30 2.50
CA LEU A 222 4.74 6.80 2.14
C LEU A 222 4.48 5.41 2.71
N ARG A 223 5.49 4.52 2.74
CA ARG A 223 5.40 3.22 3.42
C ARG A 223 5.23 3.40 4.93
N ALA A 224 5.97 4.33 5.53
CA ALA A 224 5.80 4.68 6.94
C ALA A 224 4.38 5.20 7.22
N ALA A 225 3.86 6.09 6.36
CA ALA A 225 2.51 6.62 6.49
C ALA A 225 1.43 5.52 6.39
N ALA A 226 1.58 4.52 5.50
CA ALA A 226 0.67 3.38 5.42
C ALA A 226 0.63 2.56 6.71
N ASN A 227 1.79 2.35 7.35
CA ASN A 227 1.88 1.68 8.65
C ASN A 227 1.26 2.51 9.79
N THR A 228 1.48 3.83 9.80
CA THR A 228 0.85 4.74 10.77
C THR A 228 -0.67 4.75 10.60
N GLU A 229 -1.17 4.77 9.37
CA GLU A 229 -2.61 4.71 9.11
C GLU A 229 -3.23 3.40 9.58
N TYR A 230 -2.56 2.26 9.36
CA TYR A 230 -2.97 0.98 9.93
C TYR A 230 -3.10 1.05 11.46
N ALA A 231 -2.08 1.57 12.15
CA ALA A 231 -2.13 1.73 13.61
C ALA A 231 -3.30 2.62 14.05
N ASN A 232 -3.54 3.73 13.35
CA ASN A 232 -4.68 4.61 13.62
C ASN A 232 -6.02 3.90 13.43
N ARG A 233 -6.15 3.05 12.41
CA ARG A 233 -7.37 2.24 12.17
C ARG A 233 -7.62 1.25 13.28
N ILE A 234 -6.58 0.60 13.80
CA ILE A 234 -6.73 -0.33 14.94
C ILE A 234 -7.20 0.42 16.21
N VAL A 235 -6.78 1.66 16.41
CA VAL A 235 -7.30 2.51 17.49
C VAL A 235 -8.76 2.90 17.22
N GLU A 236 -9.06 3.37 16.01
CA GLU A 236 -10.40 3.78 15.57
C GLU A 236 -11.43 2.64 15.66
N ARG A 237 -11.00 1.39 15.39
CA ARG A 237 -11.81 0.17 15.52
C ARG A 237 -12.59 0.16 16.83
N THR A 238 -11.92 0.47 17.93
CA THR A 238 -12.53 0.46 19.27
C THR A 238 -13.67 1.46 19.36
N GLY A 239 -13.48 2.68 18.83
CA GLY A 239 -14.51 3.72 18.84
C GLY A 239 -15.70 3.40 17.93
N VAL A 240 -15.44 2.94 16.70
CA VAL A 240 -16.50 2.59 15.72
C VAL A 240 -17.35 1.42 16.22
N ILE A 241 -16.70 0.35 16.70
CA ILE A 241 -17.41 -0.82 17.22
C ILE A 241 -18.17 -0.46 18.50
N ALA A 242 -17.58 0.33 19.41
CA ALA A 242 -18.25 0.75 20.64
C ALA A 242 -19.49 1.60 20.34
N SER A 243 -19.39 2.58 19.44
CA SER A 243 -20.52 3.45 19.09
C SER A 243 -21.67 2.67 18.45
N ASN A 244 -21.38 1.78 17.49
CA ASN A 244 -22.41 0.96 16.85
C ASN A 244 -23.01 -0.07 17.83
N THR A 245 -22.18 -0.68 18.70
CA THR A 245 -22.65 -1.58 19.77
C THR A 245 -23.53 -0.85 20.77
N GLN A 246 -23.18 0.38 21.15
CA GLN A 246 -23.98 1.20 22.08
C GLN A 246 -25.37 1.45 21.49
N ARG A 247 -25.46 1.91 20.24
CA ARG A 247 -26.74 2.14 19.56
C ARG A 247 -27.61 0.88 19.52
N LEU A 248 -27.03 -0.27 19.22
CA LEU A 248 -27.74 -1.55 19.17
C LEU A 248 -28.13 -2.06 20.57
N SER A 249 -27.30 -1.75 21.59
CA SER A 249 -27.62 -2.04 22.99
C SER A 249 -28.80 -1.20 23.47
N GLU A 250 -28.81 0.10 23.16
CA GLU A 250 -29.91 1.01 23.46
C GLU A 250 -31.22 0.52 22.82
N PHE A 251 -31.17 0.15 21.53
CA PHE A 251 -32.32 -0.44 20.81
C PHE A 251 -32.91 -1.64 21.55
N ILE A 252 -32.08 -2.63 21.92
CA ILE A 252 -32.60 -3.85 22.56
C ILE A 252 -32.95 -3.66 24.05
N PHE A 253 -32.33 -2.69 24.75
CA PHE A 253 -32.72 -2.34 26.11
C PHE A 253 -34.09 -1.69 26.18
N VAL A 254 -34.35 -0.71 25.29
CA VAL A 254 -35.65 -0.05 25.21
C VAL A 254 -36.73 -1.09 24.90
N PHE A 255 -36.46 -1.98 23.93
CA PHE A 255 -37.36 -3.07 23.62
C PHE A 255 -37.60 -4.01 24.82
N ASN A 256 -36.55 -4.48 25.49
CA ASN A 256 -36.72 -5.38 26.63
C ASN A 256 -37.48 -4.73 27.78
N SER A 257 -37.25 -3.43 28.04
CA SER A 257 -38.03 -2.67 29.02
C SER A 257 -39.50 -2.57 28.63
N ALA A 258 -39.81 -2.31 27.36
CA ALA A 258 -41.19 -2.32 26.88
C ALA A 258 -41.84 -3.70 27.09
N VAL A 259 -41.13 -4.79 26.79
CA VAL A 259 -41.61 -6.16 27.05
C VAL A 259 -41.90 -6.42 28.52
N ASP A 260 -41.09 -5.87 29.43
CA ASP A 260 -41.28 -6.00 30.87
C ASP A 260 -42.49 -5.20 31.39
N ASP A 261 -42.86 -4.11 30.70
CA ASP A 261 -43.98 -3.24 31.06
C ASP A 261 -45.32 -3.63 30.38
N LEU A 262 -45.30 -4.54 29.39
CA LEU A 262 -46.50 -4.98 28.67
C LEU A 262 -47.44 -5.83 29.54
N ASP A 263 -48.73 -5.49 29.52
CA ASP A 263 -49.81 -6.30 30.11
C ASP A 263 -50.44 -7.24 29.06
N TYR A 264 -49.66 -8.23 28.61
CA TYR A 264 -50.07 -9.21 27.59
C TYR A 264 -50.06 -10.66 28.11
N PRO A 265 -50.80 -11.58 27.47
CA PRO A 265 -50.76 -13.01 27.80
C PRO A 265 -49.33 -13.59 27.82
N LEU A 266 -49.07 -14.53 28.73
CA LEU A 266 -47.72 -15.09 28.94
C LEU A 266 -47.08 -15.72 27.69
N ASN A 267 -47.88 -16.20 26.73
CA ASN A 267 -47.36 -16.72 25.45
C ASN A 267 -46.77 -15.60 24.57
N VAL A 268 -47.33 -14.40 24.61
CA VAL A 268 -46.81 -13.23 23.91
C VAL A 268 -45.51 -12.77 24.56
N ILE A 269 -45.51 -12.60 25.89
CA ILE A 269 -44.31 -12.24 26.65
C ILE A 269 -43.18 -13.26 26.43
N ARG A 270 -43.52 -14.55 26.40
CA ARG A 270 -42.57 -15.61 26.06
C ARG A 270 -41.94 -15.41 24.68
N GLY A 271 -42.74 -15.20 23.64
CA GLY A 271 -42.24 -15.01 22.27
C GLY A 271 -41.30 -13.81 22.17
N LEU A 272 -41.66 -12.69 22.82
CA LEU A 272 -40.83 -11.50 22.88
C LEU A 272 -39.50 -11.75 23.62
N LYS A 273 -39.52 -12.44 24.77
CA LYS A 273 -38.30 -12.79 25.50
C LYS A 273 -37.40 -13.76 24.73
N ILE A 274 -37.98 -14.71 23.98
CA ILE A 274 -37.22 -15.58 23.06
C ILE A 274 -36.51 -14.74 21.99
N TYR A 275 -37.21 -13.77 21.40
CA TYR A 275 -36.62 -12.87 20.42
C TYR A 275 -35.48 -12.03 21.03
N VAL A 276 -35.65 -11.48 22.24
CA VAL A 276 -34.56 -10.78 22.96
C VAL A 276 -33.32 -11.69 23.11
N VAL A 277 -33.51 -12.94 23.53
CA VAL A 277 -32.40 -13.90 23.66
C VAL A 277 -31.69 -14.12 22.33
N ALA A 278 -32.45 -14.38 21.27
CA ALA A 278 -31.88 -14.62 19.94
C ALA A 278 -31.14 -13.40 19.40
N PHE A 279 -31.75 -12.21 19.50
CA PHE A 279 -31.18 -10.95 19.05
C PHE A 279 -29.85 -10.65 19.76
N VAL A 280 -29.82 -10.75 21.09
CA VAL A 280 -28.64 -10.40 21.90
C VAL A 280 -27.48 -11.36 21.68
N ILE A 281 -27.76 -12.67 21.64
CA ILE A 281 -26.73 -13.68 21.40
C ILE A 281 -26.18 -13.56 19.98
N ASP A 282 -27.05 -13.37 18.98
CA ASP A 282 -26.63 -13.19 17.59
C ASP A 282 -25.84 -11.89 17.40
N LEU A 283 -26.31 -10.77 17.96
CA LEU A 283 -25.61 -9.48 17.95
C LEU A 283 -24.20 -9.62 18.54
N ARG A 284 -24.06 -10.29 19.68
CA ARG A 284 -22.74 -10.53 20.27
C ARG A 284 -21.82 -11.29 19.31
N GLY A 285 -22.35 -12.33 18.65
CA GLY A 285 -21.61 -13.07 17.62
C GLY A 285 -21.19 -12.19 16.45
N GLN A 286 -22.09 -11.34 15.95
CA GLN A 286 -21.80 -10.41 14.87
C GLN A 286 -20.76 -9.36 15.24
N ILE A 287 -20.77 -8.84 16.48
CA ILE A 287 -19.74 -7.90 16.97
C ILE A 287 -18.34 -8.55 16.93
N VAL A 288 -18.22 -9.82 17.34
CA VAL A 288 -16.94 -10.55 17.25
C VAL A 288 -16.50 -10.70 15.79
N ILE A 289 -17.40 -11.15 14.93
CA ILE A 289 -17.10 -11.36 13.50
C ILE A 289 -16.70 -10.04 12.83
N TRP A 290 -17.44 -8.96 13.11
CA TRP A 290 -17.17 -7.64 12.58
C TRP A 290 -15.83 -7.09 13.04
N SER A 291 -15.49 -7.23 14.33
CA SER A 291 -14.20 -6.82 14.89
C SER A 291 -13.02 -7.47 14.16
N ASN A 292 -13.12 -8.78 13.92
CA ASN A 292 -12.08 -9.53 13.21
C ASN A 292 -12.01 -9.14 11.74
N ALA A 293 -13.17 -8.97 11.08
CA ALA A 293 -13.23 -8.55 9.69
C ALA A 293 -12.67 -7.13 9.49
N PHE A 294 -12.92 -6.22 10.44
CA PHE A 294 -12.39 -4.85 10.41
C PHE A 294 -10.86 -4.86 10.49
N GLU A 295 -10.29 -5.63 11.42
CA GLU A 295 -8.83 -5.75 11.55
C GLU A 295 -8.21 -6.31 10.27
N LEU A 296 -8.79 -7.37 9.72
CA LEU A 296 -8.34 -7.96 8.46
C LEU A 296 -8.43 -6.95 7.30
N ALA A 297 -9.52 -6.19 7.21
CA ALA A 297 -9.68 -5.16 6.18
C ALA A 297 -8.60 -4.07 6.31
N ALA A 298 -8.28 -3.63 7.53
CA ALA A 298 -7.22 -2.65 7.76
C ALA A 298 -5.83 -3.19 7.37
N GLN A 299 -5.57 -4.48 7.60
CA GLN A 299 -4.34 -5.15 7.15
C GLN A 299 -4.27 -5.21 5.63
N ILE A 300 -5.33 -5.67 4.96
CA ILE A 300 -5.40 -5.75 3.49
C ILE A 300 -5.19 -4.37 2.86
N GLU A 301 -5.80 -3.31 3.41
CA GLU A 301 -5.62 -1.96 2.92
C GLU A 301 -4.16 -1.50 3.03
N ARG A 302 -3.51 -1.73 4.17
CA ARG A 302 -2.08 -1.43 4.38
C ARG A 302 -1.22 -2.16 3.34
N ASP A 303 -1.47 -3.45 3.15
CA ASP A 303 -0.68 -4.29 2.27
C ASP A 303 -0.86 -3.88 0.80
N LEU A 304 -2.07 -3.55 0.37
CA LEU A 304 -2.34 -2.98 -0.95
C LEU A 304 -1.66 -1.62 -1.14
N LYS A 305 -1.65 -0.76 -0.13
CA LYS A 305 -0.93 0.54 -0.18
C LYS A 305 0.57 0.32 -0.36
N ILE A 306 1.17 -0.57 0.43
CA ILE A 306 2.61 -0.89 0.34
C ILE A 306 2.93 -1.55 -1.01
N SER A 307 2.13 -2.51 -1.47
CA SER A 307 2.31 -3.16 -2.77
C SER A 307 2.26 -2.15 -3.91
N ASN A 308 1.28 -1.23 -3.93
CA ASN A 308 1.19 -0.17 -4.92
C ASN A 308 2.40 0.78 -4.88
N ILE A 309 2.91 1.11 -3.68
CA ILE A 309 4.11 1.93 -3.51
C ILE A 309 5.34 1.22 -4.08
N ASN A 310 5.53 -0.06 -3.74
CA ASN A 310 6.67 -0.85 -4.22
C ASN A 310 6.67 -0.95 -5.75
N LYS A 311 5.51 -1.25 -6.35
CA LYS A 311 5.36 -1.30 -7.80
C LYS A 311 5.73 0.02 -8.48
N LEU A 312 5.27 1.15 -7.94
CA LEU A 312 5.59 2.48 -8.48
C LEU A 312 7.07 2.83 -8.32
N GLN A 313 7.71 2.39 -7.24
CA GLN A 313 9.15 2.54 -7.07
C GLN A 313 9.94 1.71 -8.10
N GLU A 314 9.59 0.43 -8.24
CA GLU A 314 10.22 -0.47 -9.20
C GLU A 314 10.10 0.05 -10.64
N ASP A 315 8.93 0.58 -11.00
CA ASP A 315 8.70 1.19 -12.32
C ASP A 315 9.61 2.42 -12.55
N GLU A 316 9.83 3.26 -11.55
CA GLU A 316 10.77 4.39 -11.65
C GLU A 316 12.24 3.94 -11.68
N GLU A 317 12.61 2.92 -10.90
CA GLU A 317 13.97 2.36 -10.94
C GLU A 317 14.29 1.71 -12.29
N LYS A 318 13.32 1.05 -12.92
CA LYS A 318 13.42 0.54 -14.29
C LYS A 318 13.62 1.67 -15.30
N LYS A 319 12.94 2.81 -15.16
CA LYS A 319 13.16 3.99 -16.03
C LYS A 319 14.56 4.57 -15.86
N ILE A 320 15.06 4.70 -14.62
CA ILE A 320 16.43 5.17 -14.35
C ILE A 320 17.45 4.23 -15.00
N ALA A 321 17.28 2.91 -14.86
CA ALA A 321 18.16 1.92 -15.47
C ALA A 321 18.15 2.01 -17.01
N ALA A 322 16.98 2.16 -17.62
CA ALA A 322 16.84 2.33 -19.06
C ALA A 322 17.52 3.63 -19.56
N ASN A 323 17.32 4.75 -18.84
CA ASN A 323 17.94 6.04 -19.16
C ASN A 323 19.47 5.97 -19.04
N LEU A 324 19.98 5.35 -17.97
CA LEU A 324 21.42 5.13 -17.80
C LEU A 324 21.96 4.30 -18.97
N LYS A 325 21.34 3.16 -19.28
CA LYS A 325 21.76 2.30 -20.39
C LYS A 325 21.83 3.07 -21.72
N ALA A 326 20.78 3.83 -22.05
CA ALA A 326 20.76 4.65 -23.25
C ALA A 326 21.90 5.68 -23.28
N ALA A 327 22.18 6.34 -22.15
CA ALA A 327 23.27 7.31 -22.04
C ALA A 327 24.66 6.66 -22.15
N LEU A 328 24.86 5.46 -21.58
CA LEU A 328 26.10 4.69 -21.73
C LEU A 328 26.32 4.26 -23.18
N ASP A 329 25.27 3.80 -23.87
CA ASP A 329 25.33 3.42 -25.28
C ASP A 329 25.64 4.65 -26.18
N GLU A 330 25.08 5.82 -25.88
CA GLU A 330 25.42 7.10 -26.54
C GLU A 330 26.88 7.50 -26.30
N GLN A 331 27.35 7.48 -25.05
CA GLN A 331 28.75 7.77 -24.71
C GLN A 331 29.73 6.82 -25.39
N LYS A 332 29.40 5.52 -25.47
CA LYS A 332 30.21 4.54 -26.19
C LYS A 332 30.30 4.86 -27.68
N SER A 333 29.19 5.33 -28.28
CA SER A 333 29.21 5.79 -29.68
C SER A 333 30.08 7.03 -29.87
N ILE A 334 30.05 8.01 -28.95
CA ILE A 334 30.89 9.22 -29.01
C ILE A 334 32.37 8.84 -28.86
N TYR A 335 32.68 7.99 -27.89
CA TYR A 335 34.03 7.49 -27.66
C TYR A 335 34.60 6.78 -28.90
N ASN A 336 33.84 5.89 -29.53
CA ASN A 336 34.29 5.20 -30.75
C ASN A 336 34.59 6.18 -31.89
N LYS A 337 33.78 7.24 -32.05
CA LYS A 337 34.06 8.31 -33.03
C LYS A 337 35.34 9.07 -32.68
N ALA A 338 35.54 9.43 -31.42
CA ALA A 338 36.73 10.12 -30.94
C ALA A 338 38.02 9.31 -31.18
N VAL A 339 38.01 8.01 -30.85
CA VAL A 339 39.16 7.11 -31.07
C VAL A 339 39.43 6.89 -32.56
N ASN A 340 38.40 6.74 -33.39
CA ASN A 340 38.59 6.63 -34.84
C ASN A 340 39.24 7.90 -35.43
N ASN A 341 38.90 9.08 -34.91
CA ASN A 341 39.56 10.32 -35.31
C ASN A 341 41.02 10.41 -34.86
N CYS A 342 41.40 9.75 -33.75
CA CYS A 342 42.81 9.62 -33.35
C CYS A 342 43.65 8.86 -34.39
N HIS A 343 43.09 7.84 -35.04
CA HIS A 343 43.79 7.06 -36.07
C HIS A 343 44.02 7.85 -37.37
N ASN A 344 43.13 8.79 -37.70
CA ASN A 344 43.22 9.60 -38.91
C ASN A 344 44.27 10.73 -38.84
N GLN A 345 44.79 11.05 -37.65
CA GLN A 345 45.86 12.06 -37.50
C GLN A 345 47.26 11.51 -37.82
N GLY A 346 47.42 10.19 -37.98
CA GLY A 346 48.70 9.55 -38.31
C GLY A 346 48.96 9.26 -39.79
N ALA A 347 48.03 9.60 -40.69
CA ALA A 347 48.09 9.20 -42.10
C ALA A 347 48.47 10.32 -43.09
N GLY A 348 48.85 11.50 -42.62
CA GLY A 348 49.25 12.60 -43.49
C GLY A 348 49.90 13.75 -42.74
N GLY A 349 51.21 13.65 -42.56
CA GLY A 349 52.13 14.71 -42.13
C GLY A 349 53.48 14.46 -42.73
#